data_AF-A0A558BKI3-F1
#
_entry.id   AF-A0A558BKI3-F1
#
_cell.length_a   1.000
_cell.length_b   1.000
_cell.length_c   1.000
_cell.angle_alpha   90.00
_cell.angle_beta   90.00
_cell.angle_gamma   90.00
#
_symmetry.space_group_name_H-M   'P 1'
#
loop_
_entity.id
_entity.type
_entity.pdbx_description
1 polymer ?
#
loop_
_entity_poly.entity_id
_entity_poly.type
_entity_poly.pdbx_seq_one_letter_code
_entity_poly.pdbx_strand_id
1 'polypeptide(L)'
;MREYGLEAFDFNVLSLARTFAEKIMALVRVSYETDPVAAAGRKVRHLYDLQQLVSHPEIVALLAGPGLAQQLAAVQRDDARAGVIGPTREWKTRPLTACWAYTEQAANLRQLQQPYERDLPRLLHSQLPAFDQVLLTMRRIAQLLRSYDGL
;
A
#
# COMPACT_ATOMS: atom_id res chain seq x y z
N MET A 1 -10.03 27.06 28.71
CA MET A 1 -10.17 26.48 27.36
C MET A 1 -11.65 26.31 27.04
N ARG A 2 -12.29 27.37 26.54
CA ARG A 2 -13.70 27.36 26.06
C ARG A 2 -13.87 28.28 24.84
N GLU A 3 -12.75 28.60 24.18
CA GLU A 3 -12.67 29.71 23.21
C GLU A 3 -12.62 29.25 21.74
N TYR A 4 -12.57 27.93 21.47
CA TYR A 4 -12.51 27.40 20.10
C TYR A 4 -13.48 26.25 19.80
N GLY A 5 -14.35 25.84 20.74
CA GLY A 5 -15.28 24.73 20.51
C GLY A 5 -14.64 23.37 20.19
N LEU A 6 -13.32 23.22 20.43
CA LEU A 6 -12.55 22.00 20.18
C LEU A 6 -12.69 21.03 21.36
N GLU A 7 -13.90 20.56 21.61
CA GLU A 7 -14.09 19.39 22.47
C GLU A 7 -13.49 18.16 21.76
N ALA A 8 -12.85 17.28 22.53
CA ALA A 8 -12.37 16.01 21.99
C ALA A 8 -13.59 15.21 21.49
N PHE A 9 -13.52 14.75 20.25
CA PHE A 9 -14.54 13.89 19.66
C PHE A 9 -13.91 12.56 19.29
N ASP A 10 -14.66 11.49 19.48
CA ASP A 10 -14.27 10.16 19.03
C ASP A 10 -14.52 10.04 17.53
N PHE A 11 -13.49 9.63 16.78
CA PHE A 11 -13.58 9.36 15.36
C PHE A 11 -13.18 7.91 15.08
N ASN A 12 -14.02 7.18 14.35
CA ASN A 12 -13.70 5.82 13.90
C ASN A 12 -12.67 5.87 12.77
N VAL A 13 -11.39 5.73 13.12
CA VAL A 13 -10.30 5.53 12.15
C VAL A 13 -10.29 4.07 11.70
N LEU A 14 -10.04 3.80 10.41
CA LEU A 14 -9.78 2.44 9.93
C LEU A 14 -8.60 1.83 10.71
N SER A 15 -8.64 0.54 11.01
CA SER A 15 -7.50 -0.12 11.66
C SER A 15 -6.23 0.02 10.83
N LEU A 16 -5.06 0.02 11.46
CA LEU A 16 -3.79 0.09 10.73
C LEU A 16 -3.65 -1.11 9.82
N ALA A 17 -4.13 -2.28 10.26
CA ALA A 17 -4.22 -3.48 9.43
C ALA A 17 -4.99 -3.26 8.12
N ARG A 18 -6.17 -2.64 8.19
CA ARG A 18 -6.97 -2.32 7.01
C ARG A 18 -6.26 -1.30 6.12
N THR A 19 -5.73 -0.24 6.73
CA THR A 19 -4.98 0.80 6.02
C THR A 19 -3.80 0.20 5.25
N PHE A 20 -3.03 -0.68 5.88
CA PHE A 20 -1.87 -1.35 5.27
C PHE A 20 -2.28 -2.18 4.04
N ALA A 21 -3.33 -3.00 4.15
CA ALA A 21 -3.85 -3.78 3.04
C ALA A 21 -4.40 -2.89 1.90
N GLU A 22 -5.07 -1.78 2.22
CA GLU A 22 -5.55 -0.85 1.20
C GLU A 22 -4.42 -0.17 0.43
N LYS A 23 -3.30 0.17 1.08
CA LYS A 23 -2.12 0.72 0.39
C LYS A 23 -1.51 -0.31 -0.56
N ILE A 24 -1.43 -1.57 -0.15
CA ILE A 24 -0.98 -2.67 -1.02
C ILE A 24 -1.88 -2.76 -2.25
N MET A 25 -3.18 -2.85 -2.05
CA MET A 25 -4.17 -2.97 -3.12
C MET A 25 -4.26 -1.72 -4.00
N ALA A 26 -3.97 -0.52 -3.47
CA ALA A 26 -3.86 0.69 -4.28
C ALA A 26 -2.71 0.60 -5.30
N LEU A 27 -1.58 0.01 -4.91
CA LEU A 27 -0.46 -0.26 -5.83
C LEU A 27 -0.82 -1.34 -6.86
N VAL A 28 -1.56 -2.37 -6.46
CA VAL A 28 -2.11 -3.38 -7.39
C VAL A 28 -2.96 -2.70 -8.45
N ARG A 29 -3.94 -1.87 -8.04
CA ARG A 29 -4.86 -1.21 -8.97
C ARG A 29 -4.14 -0.31 -9.97
N VAL A 30 -3.20 0.53 -9.53
CA VAL A 30 -2.47 1.41 -10.47
C VAL A 30 -1.49 0.68 -11.37
N SER A 31 -1.12 -0.55 -11.04
CA SER A 31 -0.24 -1.38 -11.87
C SER A 31 -0.86 -1.78 -13.21
N TYR A 32 -2.17 -1.58 -13.38
CA TYR A 32 -2.92 -1.89 -14.60
C TYR A 32 -3.37 -0.63 -15.35
N GLU A 33 -2.91 0.55 -14.94
CA GLU A 33 -3.06 1.78 -15.73
C GLU A 33 -2.20 1.69 -17.01
N THR A 34 -2.55 2.48 -18.04
CA THR A 34 -1.78 2.53 -19.30
C THR A 34 -0.30 2.87 -19.07
N ASP A 35 -0.03 3.74 -18.09
CA ASP A 35 1.32 4.06 -17.62
C ASP A 35 1.38 3.81 -16.10
N PRO A 36 1.74 2.58 -15.68
CA PRO A 36 1.76 2.23 -14.26
C PRO A 36 2.87 2.95 -13.49
N VAL A 37 3.96 3.34 -14.18
CA VAL A 37 5.08 4.08 -13.56
C VAL A 37 4.60 5.48 -13.19
N ALA A 38 3.99 6.21 -14.12
CA ALA A 38 3.46 7.54 -13.84
C ALA A 38 2.32 7.48 -12.80
N ALA A 39 1.44 6.47 -12.89
CA ALA A 39 0.33 6.31 -11.95
C ALA A 39 0.80 6.00 -10.52
N ALA A 40 1.77 5.11 -10.36
CA ALA A 40 2.38 4.82 -9.06
C ALA A 40 3.26 5.99 -8.57
N GLY A 41 3.86 6.76 -9.47
CA GLY A 41 4.59 7.99 -9.16
C GLY A 41 3.71 9.03 -8.44
N ARG A 42 2.44 9.17 -8.84
CA ARG A 42 1.45 10.02 -8.13
C ARG A 42 1.06 9.46 -6.75
N LYS A 43 1.50 8.24 -6.42
CA LYS A 43 1.18 7.50 -5.19
C LYS A 43 2.42 7.12 -4.38
N VAL A 44 3.56 7.81 -4.56
CA VAL A 44 4.80 7.55 -3.78
C VAL A 44 4.59 7.63 -2.27
N ARG A 45 3.60 8.39 -1.79
CA ARG A 45 3.20 8.38 -0.37
C ARG A 45 2.77 6.99 0.11
N HIS A 46 2.19 6.14 -0.72
CA HIS A 46 1.82 4.77 -0.31
C HIS A 46 3.05 3.91 -0.02
N LEU A 47 4.15 4.09 -0.76
CA LEU A 47 5.41 3.41 -0.48
C LEU A 47 5.98 3.84 0.88
N TYR A 48 5.95 5.14 1.15
CA TYR A 48 6.33 5.70 2.45
C TYR A 48 5.42 5.18 3.57
N ASP A 49 4.10 5.23 3.40
CA ASP A 49 3.13 4.77 4.39
C ASP A 49 3.40 3.30 4.76
N LEU A 50 3.62 2.43 3.76
CA LEU A 50 3.96 1.02 3.97
C LEU A 50 5.29 0.86 4.73
N GLN A 51 6.31 1.63 4.37
CA GLN A 51 7.60 1.63 5.07
C GLN A 51 7.47 2.07 6.52
N GLN A 52 6.66 3.09 6.82
CA GLN A 52 6.45 3.56 8.19
C GLN A 52 5.63 2.56 9.01
N LEU A 53 4.63 1.93 8.38
CA LEU A 53 3.73 1.01 9.05
C LEU A 53 4.34 -0.38 9.30
N VAL A 54 5.28 -0.86 8.48
CA VAL A 54 5.77 -2.25 8.55
C VAL A 54 6.39 -2.63 9.91
N SER A 55 6.91 -1.65 10.64
CA SER A 55 7.52 -1.84 11.97
C SER A 55 6.54 -1.57 13.12
N HIS A 56 5.32 -1.11 12.84
CA HIS A 56 4.32 -0.87 13.87
C HIS A 56 3.89 -2.21 14.50
N PRO A 57 3.77 -2.33 15.84
CA PRO A 57 3.48 -3.61 16.49
C PRO A 57 2.24 -4.33 15.96
N GLU A 58 1.15 -3.59 15.68
CA GLU A 58 -0.07 -4.14 15.07
C GLU A 58 0.21 -4.76 13.69
N ILE A 59 1.03 -4.13 12.87
CA ILE A 59 1.37 -4.62 11.54
C ILE A 59 2.36 -5.79 11.64
N VAL A 60 3.33 -5.74 12.54
CA VAL A 60 4.21 -6.88 12.80
C VAL A 60 3.39 -8.12 13.18
N ALA A 61 2.39 -7.98 14.05
CA ALA A 61 1.46 -9.05 14.39
C ALA A 61 0.60 -9.50 13.19
N LEU A 62 0.09 -8.56 12.39
CA LEU A 62 -0.66 -8.84 11.16
C LEU A 62 0.14 -9.71 10.18
N LEU A 63 1.44 -9.40 10.01
CA LEU A 63 2.34 -10.06 9.07
C LEU A 63 2.88 -11.40 9.59
N ALA A 64 2.71 -11.72 10.88
CA ALA A 64 3.20 -12.96 11.48
C ALA A 64 2.26 -14.16 11.27
N GLY A 65 1.07 -13.96 10.71
CA GLY A 65 0.07 -15.01 10.53
C GLY A 65 -0.87 -14.73 9.34
N PRO A 66 -2.08 -15.33 9.32
CA PRO A 66 -3.01 -15.20 8.19
C PRO A 66 -3.70 -13.82 8.12
N GLY A 67 -3.42 -12.91 9.04
CA GLY A 67 -4.10 -11.62 9.17
C GLY A 67 -4.00 -10.77 7.91
N LEU A 68 -2.82 -10.70 7.29
CA LEU A 68 -2.67 -9.97 6.02
C LEU A 68 -3.56 -10.56 4.92
N ALA A 69 -3.58 -11.88 4.75
CA ALA A 69 -4.41 -12.56 3.76
C ALA A 69 -5.91 -12.25 3.97
N GLN A 70 -6.36 -12.28 5.23
CA GLN A 70 -7.74 -11.93 5.57
C GLN A 70 -8.08 -10.47 5.21
N GLN A 71 -7.16 -9.53 5.47
CA GLN A 71 -7.36 -8.13 5.13
C GLN A 71 -7.35 -7.89 3.61
N LEU A 72 -6.44 -8.53 2.86
CA LEU A 72 -6.42 -8.44 1.39
C LEU A 72 -7.71 -8.97 0.79
N ALA A 73 -8.18 -10.14 1.23
CA ALA A 73 -9.46 -10.70 0.80
C ALA A 73 -10.64 -9.80 1.18
N ALA A 74 -10.61 -9.15 2.35
CA ALA A 74 -11.63 -8.19 2.73
C ALA A 74 -11.63 -6.96 1.79
N VAL A 75 -10.46 -6.40 1.48
CA VAL A 75 -10.35 -5.26 0.54
C VAL A 75 -10.87 -5.66 -0.85
N GLN A 76 -10.50 -6.84 -1.35
CA GLN A 76 -11.00 -7.33 -2.65
C GLN A 76 -12.53 -7.49 -2.67
N ARG A 77 -13.13 -8.03 -1.59
CA ARG A 77 -14.60 -8.14 -1.46
C ARG A 77 -15.27 -6.76 -1.43
N ASP A 78 -14.69 -5.80 -0.72
CA ASP A 78 -15.24 -4.45 -0.63
C ASP A 78 -15.14 -3.72 -1.96
N ASP A 79 -14.01 -3.84 -2.66
CA ASP A 79 -13.83 -3.31 -4.02
C ASP A 79 -14.85 -3.92 -5.00
N ALA A 80 -15.15 -5.21 -4.87
CA ALA A 80 -16.19 -5.88 -5.67
C ALA A 80 -17.59 -5.34 -5.35
N ARG A 81 -17.93 -5.18 -4.08
CA ARG A 81 -19.22 -4.63 -3.61
C ARG A 81 -19.42 -3.17 -4.02
N ALA A 82 -18.39 -2.36 -3.89
CA ALA A 82 -18.41 -0.94 -4.28
C ALA A 82 -18.37 -0.73 -5.79
N GLY A 83 -18.25 -1.80 -6.59
CA GLY A 83 -18.19 -1.70 -8.04
C GLY A 83 -16.93 -1.02 -8.55
N VAL A 84 -15.81 -1.08 -7.81
CA VAL A 84 -14.54 -0.48 -8.23
C VAL A 84 -14.11 -1.11 -9.56
N ILE A 85 -14.15 -0.34 -10.64
CA ILE A 85 -13.88 -0.86 -11.98
C ILE A 85 -12.36 -0.98 -12.18
N GLY A 86 -11.57 -0.09 -11.56
CA GLY A 86 -10.13 0.04 -11.81
C GLY A 86 -9.84 0.42 -13.27
N PRO A 87 -8.56 0.57 -13.65
CA PRO A 87 -8.20 0.89 -15.03
C PRO A 87 -8.53 -0.24 -16.01
N THR A 88 -8.55 -1.50 -15.54
CA THR A 88 -8.98 -2.68 -16.30
C THR A 88 -9.77 -3.63 -15.38
N ARG A 89 -10.41 -4.68 -15.91
CA ARG A 89 -10.97 -5.75 -15.07
C ARG A 89 -9.93 -6.77 -14.59
N GLU A 90 -8.73 -6.74 -15.18
CA GLU A 90 -7.74 -7.82 -15.04
C GLU A 90 -7.18 -7.94 -13.62
N TRP A 91 -7.00 -6.83 -12.93
CA TRP A 91 -6.45 -6.79 -11.56
C TRP A 91 -7.29 -7.58 -10.53
N LYS A 92 -8.56 -7.86 -10.82
CA LYS A 92 -9.44 -8.66 -9.94
C LYS A 92 -9.26 -10.16 -10.08
N THR A 93 -8.68 -10.61 -11.19
CA THR A 93 -8.65 -12.03 -11.58
C THR A 93 -7.24 -12.59 -11.70
N ARG A 94 -6.22 -11.72 -11.65
CA ARG A 94 -4.82 -12.11 -11.70
C ARG A 94 -4.22 -12.21 -10.29
N PRO A 95 -3.20 -13.06 -10.11
CA PRO A 95 -2.36 -13.03 -8.91
C PRO A 95 -1.85 -11.62 -8.62
N LEU A 96 -1.86 -11.19 -7.36
CA LEU A 96 -1.42 -9.85 -6.96
C LEU A 96 0.04 -9.59 -7.31
N THR A 97 0.86 -10.64 -7.34
CA THR A 97 2.28 -10.58 -7.70
C THR A 97 2.55 -10.53 -9.20
N ALA A 98 1.53 -10.77 -10.04
CA ALA A 98 1.64 -10.64 -11.50
C ALA A 98 1.56 -9.19 -11.98
N CYS A 99 1.21 -8.23 -11.10
CA CYS A 99 1.10 -6.83 -11.47
C CYS A 99 2.47 -6.12 -11.50
N TRP A 100 2.55 -5.01 -12.24
CA TRP A 100 3.79 -4.23 -12.41
C TRP A 100 4.51 -3.88 -11.08
N ALA A 101 3.78 -3.51 -10.03
CA ALA A 101 4.37 -3.10 -8.75
C ALA A 101 5.04 -4.24 -7.96
N TYR A 102 4.60 -5.49 -8.13
CA TYR A 102 5.06 -6.63 -7.31
C TYR A 102 5.76 -7.73 -8.11
N THR A 103 5.70 -7.67 -9.44
CA THR A 103 6.50 -8.54 -10.31
C THR A 103 7.99 -8.41 -9.98
N GLU A 104 8.75 -9.48 -10.24
CA GLU A 104 10.19 -9.54 -9.99
C GLU A 104 10.58 -9.07 -8.58
N GLN A 105 9.79 -9.45 -7.57
CA GLN A 105 9.98 -9.03 -6.18
C GLN A 105 9.97 -7.50 -6.01
N ALA A 106 9.08 -6.82 -6.72
CA ALA A 106 8.93 -5.37 -6.68
C ALA A 106 10.15 -4.57 -7.20
N ALA A 107 11.00 -5.18 -8.05
CA ALA A 107 12.17 -4.51 -8.62
C ALA A 107 11.81 -3.26 -9.44
N ASN A 108 10.67 -3.28 -10.13
CA ASN A 108 10.17 -2.16 -10.93
C ASN A 108 9.93 -0.86 -10.13
N LEU A 109 9.68 -0.97 -8.82
CA LEU A 109 9.46 0.20 -7.98
C LEU A 109 10.71 1.10 -7.90
N ARG A 110 11.91 0.62 -8.28
CA ARG A 110 13.11 1.47 -8.42
C ARG A 110 12.89 2.67 -9.36
N GLN A 111 12.00 2.53 -10.35
CA GLN A 111 11.62 3.63 -11.24
C GLN A 111 10.92 4.79 -10.51
N LEU A 112 10.42 4.57 -9.29
CA LEU A 112 9.74 5.58 -8.48
C LEU A 112 10.68 6.32 -7.51
N GLN A 113 11.97 6.03 -7.53
CA GLN A 113 12.95 6.67 -6.65
C GLN A 113 12.96 8.19 -6.84
N GLN A 114 13.03 8.67 -8.08
CA GLN A 114 13.07 10.11 -8.37
C GLN A 114 11.81 10.85 -7.86
N PRO A 115 10.57 10.46 -8.20
CA PRO A 115 9.39 11.14 -7.66
C PRO A 115 9.27 10.99 -6.14
N TYR A 116 9.72 9.88 -5.55
CA TYR A 116 9.75 9.71 -4.10
C TYR A 116 10.70 10.70 -3.41
N GLU A 117 11.93 10.83 -3.90
CA GLU A 117 12.95 11.69 -3.28
C GLU A 117 12.71 13.18 -3.57
N ARG A 118 12.13 13.52 -4.72
CA ARG A 118 11.92 14.92 -5.14
C ARG A 118 10.61 15.51 -4.61
N ASP A 119 9.51 14.75 -4.70
CA ASP A 119 8.16 15.30 -4.54
C ASP A 119 7.62 15.06 -3.12
N LEU A 120 7.94 13.92 -2.50
CA LEU A 120 7.39 13.54 -1.20
C LEU A 120 7.88 14.39 -0.02
N PRO A 121 9.17 14.80 0.11
CA PRO A 121 9.66 15.55 1.28
C PRO A 121 8.86 16.81 1.59
N ARG A 122 8.36 17.49 0.56
CA ARG A 122 7.57 18.73 0.68
C ARG A 122 6.23 18.52 1.38
N LEU A 123 5.82 17.26 1.55
CA LEU A 123 4.54 16.85 2.10
C LEU A 123 4.68 16.12 3.43
N LEU A 124 5.90 16.01 3.97
CA LEU A 124 6.20 15.30 5.22
C LEU A 124 6.66 16.27 6.30
N HIS A 125 6.32 15.95 7.55
CA HIS A 125 6.87 16.60 8.74
C HIS A 125 7.94 15.73 9.43
N SER A 126 8.28 14.59 8.82
CA SER A 126 9.22 13.58 9.30
C SER A 126 10.37 13.40 8.31
N GLN A 127 11.43 12.73 8.75
CA GLN A 127 12.52 12.35 7.86
C GLN A 127 12.04 11.37 6.80
N LEU A 128 12.53 11.55 5.57
CA LEU A 128 12.28 10.64 4.46
C LEU A 128 13.20 9.40 4.60
N PRO A 129 12.66 8.18 4.72
CA PRO A 129 13.46 6.95 4.67
C PRO A 129 14.19 6.83 3.34
N ALA A 130 15.42 6.31 3.37
CA ALA A 130 16.18 5.98 2.16
C ALA A 130 15.38 5.03 1.26
N PHE A 131 15.40 5.26 -0.04
CA PHE A 131 14.57 4.50 -0.98
C PHE A 131 14.91 3.00 -0.99
N ASP A 132 16.16 2.62 -0.74
CA ASP A 132 16.53 1.20 -0.63
C ASP A 132 15.85 0.51 0.56
N GLN A 133 15.60 1.22 1.67
CA GLN A 133 14.86 0.67 2.81
C GLN A 133 13.39 0.42 2.44
N VAL A 134 12.79 1.33 1.66
CA VAL A 134 11.46 1.15 1.09
C VAL A 134 11.43 -0.08 0.18
N LEU A 135 12.41 -0.24 -0.72
CA LEU A 135 12.49 -1.39 -1.61
C LEU A 135 12.64 -2.72 -0.86
N LEU A 136 13.38 -2.76 0.26
CA LEU A 136 13.45 -3.94 1.11
C LEU A 136 12.08 -4.31 1.70
N THR A 137 11.33 -3.31 2.18
CA THR A 137 9.96 -3.51 2.66
C THR A 137 9.05 -4.01 1.55
N MET A 138 9.12 -3.41 0.36
CA MET A 138 8.30 -3.83 -0.78
C MET A 138 8.64 -5.25 -1.27
N ARG A 139 9.91 -5.66 -1.22
CA ARG A 139 10.32 -7.05 -1.48
C ARG A 139 9.71 -8.03 -0.49
N ARG A 140 9.73 -7.69 0.81
CA ARG A 140 9.09 -8.50 1.86
C ARG A 140 7.58 -8.61 1.63
N ILE A 141 6.92 -7.51 1.26
CA ILE A 141 5.50 -7.52 0.90
C ILE A 141 5.28 -8.43 -0.31
N ALA A 142 6.08 -8.31 -1.37
CA ALA A 142 5.95 -9.17 -2.55
C ALA A 142 6.13 -10.67 -2.23
N GLN A 143 6.99 -11.03 -1.27
CA GLN A 143 7.13 -12.41 -0.79
C GLN A 143 5.87 -12.91 -0.06
N LEU A 144 5.27 -12.07 0.80
CA LEU A 144 4.03 -12.40 1.48
C LEU A 144 2.87 -12.55 0.50
N LEU A 145 2.80 -11.68 -0.53
CA LEU A 145 1.80 -11.77 -1.58
C LEU A 145 1.94 -13.02 -2.44
N ARG A 146 3.17 -13.52 -2.68
CA ARG A 146 3.37 -14.81 -3.36
C ARG A 146 2.75 -15.96 -2.58
N SER A 147 2.84 -15.91 -1.25
CA SER A 147 2.21 -16.92 -0.39
C SER A 147 0.68 -16.81 -0.47
N TYR A 148 0.14 -15.59 -0.55
CA TYR A 148 -1.29 -15.34 -0.73
C TYR A 148 -1.83 -15.82 -2.08
N ASP A 149 -1.10 -15.56 -3.17
CA ASP A 149 -1.51 -15.95 -4.53
C ASP A 149 -1.55 -17.48 -4.74
N GLY A 150 -0.85 -18.24 -3.88
CA GLY A 150 -0.85 -19.71 -3.90
C GLY A 150 -1.90 -20.37 -2.98
N LEU A 151 -2.70 -19.58 -2.25
CA LEU A 151 -3.83 -20.06 -1.43
C LEU A 151 -5.08 -20.25 -2.28
#